data_AF-A0A1J3HJZ4-F1
#
_entry.id   AF-A0A1J3HJZ4-F1
#
_cell.length_a   1.000
_cell.length_b   1.000
_cell.length_c   1.000
_cell.angle_alpha   90.00
_cell.angle_beta   90.00
_cell.angle_gamma   90.00
#
_symmetry.space_group_name_H-M   'P 1'
#
loop_
_entity.id
_entity.type
_entity.pdbx_description
1 polymer ?
#
loop_
_entity_poly.entity_id
_entity_poly.type
_entity_poly.pdbx_seq_one_letter_code
_entity_poly.pdbx_strand_id
1 'polypeptide(L)'
;QHYVNESLAFAVKRGGFMYGNVSEEGQVEVNFIYEPPQQGMEDNLMLMRDAEEEKRVDAIALGLGMRRVGFIFNQTVTQDKKEYTLSNVEVLLATQLHAESELKEWVTAVVKLEINEDGGADVHFEAFQMSDICVRLFREGWFETEIGSEDDPKLSKMKKEVVVGVKDVKEVDNDFFLVLVKILDHQGSLSCTFPIENRNNQTTMRALKTHMDRARSFPFVKRISDFHLLLFVAQFLDVASDVPALAECVRLQSRVPEGHELLIDSMANTS
;
A
#
# COMPACT_ATOMS: atom_id res chain seq x y z
N GLN A 1 -7.43 -5.62 -4.98
CA GLN A 1 -8.79 -5.83 -5.52
C GLN A 1 -9.30 -7.25 -5.32
N HIS A 2 -8.78 -8.28 -6.01
CA HIS A 2 -9.31 -9.66 -5.94
C HIS A 2 -9.56 -10.16 -4.51
N TYR A 3 -8.58 -10.00 -3.62
CA TYR A 3 -8.75 -10.44 -2.23
C TYR A 3 -9.84 -9.68 -1.45
N VAL A 4 -9.88 -8.35 -1.59
CA VAL A 4 -10.89 -7.53 -0.91
C VAL A 4 -12.30 -7.85 -1.43
N ASN A 5 -12.44 -8.11 -2.73
CA ASN A 5 -13.71 -8.48 -3.34
C ASN A 5 -14.13 -9.92 -2.98
N GLU A 6 -13.26 -10.90 -3.26
CA GLU A 6 -13.61 -12.32 -3.19
C GLU A 6 -13.55 -12.89 -1.77
N SER A 7 -12.66 -12.37 -0.91
CA SER A 7 -12.46 -12.90 0.44
C SER A 7 -13.06 -12.04 1.54
N LEU A 8 -13.07 -10.72 1.37
CA LEU A 8 -13.59 -9.79 2.38
C LEU A 8 -14.96 -9.21 2.02
N ALA A 9 -15.39 -9.31 0.75
CA ALA A 9 -16.61 -8.67 0.24
C ALA A 9 -16.73 -7.19 0.65
N PHE A 10 -15.60 -6.48 0.78
CA PHE A 10 -15.53 -5.10 1.28
C PHE A 10 -16.23 -4.89 2.65
N ALA A 11 -16.31 -5.93 3.48
CA ALA A 11 -16.93 -5.86 4.82
C ALA A 11 -16.02 -5.23 5.88
N VAL A 12 -14.70 -5.31 5.69
CA VAL A 12 -13.69 -4.68 6.55
C VAL A 12 -12.67 -3.93 5.70
N LYS A 13 -11.99 -2.97 6.32
CA LYS A 13 -10.90 -2.24 5.70
C LYS A 13 -9.64 -3.08 5.57
N ARG A 14 -8.87 -2.79 4.54
CA ARG A 14 -7.57 -3.35 4.23
C ARG A 14 -6.76 -2.28 3.52
N GLY A 15 -5.47 -2.21 3.78
CA GLY A 15 -4.59 -1.29 3.10
C GLY A 15 -3.18 -1.82 2.89
N GLY A 16 -2.41 -1.08 2.10
CA GLY A 16 -1.05 -1.44 1.73
C GLY A 16 -0.23 -0.23 1.32
N PHE A 17 1.07 -0.32 1.53
CA PHE A 17 2.03 0.67 1.06
C PHE A 17 2.32 0.45 -0.41
N MET A 18 2.23 1.53 -1.19
CA MET A 18 2.53 1.54 -2.61
C MET A 18 4.00 1.88 -2.82
N TYR A 19 4.68 1.09 -3.66
CA TYR A 19 6.09 1.27 -3.98
C TYR A 19 6.30 1.47 -5.48
N GLY A 20 7.24 2.34 -5.82
CA GLY A 20 7.61 2.65 -7.19
C GLY A 20 8.46 3.91 -7.25
N ASN A 21 8.18 4.80 -8.21
CA ASN A 21 9.04 5.94 -8.53
C ASN A 21 8.26 7.25 -8.55
N VAL A 22 8.97 8.36 -8.35
CA VAL A 22 8.44 9.71 -8.60
C VAL A 22 9.31 10.34 -9.67
N SER A 23 8.70 10.76 -10.77
CA SER A 23 9.42 11.44 -11.86
C SER A 23 9.82 12.87 -11.47
N GLU A 24 10.71 13.49 -12.24
CA GLU A 24 11.08 14.90 -12.05
C GLU A 24 9.87 15.85 -12.22
N GLU A 25 8.87 15.44 -12.99
CA GLU A 25 7.62 16.18 -13.19
C GLU A 25 6.60 15.96 -12.06
N GLY A 26 6.94 15.14 -11.06
CA GLY A 26 6.08 14.82 -9.92
C GLY A 26 5.04 13.73 -10.19
N GLN A 27 5.21 12.94 -11.26
CA GLN A 27 4.34 11.79 -11.53
C GLN A 27 4.72 10.63 -10.63
N VAL A 28 3.75 10.05 -9.92
CA VAL A 28 3.95 8.88 -9.07
C VAL A 28 3.59 7.62 -9.85
N GLU A 29 4.57 6.74 -10.06
CA GLU A 29 4.40 5.44 -10.69
C GLU A 29 4.44 4.35 -9.62
N VAL A 30 3.42 3.48 -9.56
CA VAL A 30 3.29 2.43 -8.54
C VAL A 30 3.49 1.05 -9.16
N ASN A 31 4.54 0.35 -8.78
CA ASN A 31 4.94 -0.94 -9.35
C ASN A 31 4.50 -2.15 -8.53
N PHE A 32 4.42 -2.04 -7.20
CA PHE A 32 3.89 -3.09 -6.33
C PHE A 32 3.28 -2.50 -5.05
N ILE A 33 2.50 -3.33 -4.35
CA ILE A 33 1.85 -3.00 -3.09
C ILE A 33 2.28 -4.02 -2.05
N TYR A 34 2.79 -3.55 -0.92
CA TYR A 34 3.08 -4.37 0.27
C TYR A 34 1.96 -4.18 1.29
N GLU A 35 1.36 -5.28 1.74
CA GLU A 35 0.34 -5.24 2.80
C GLU A 35 1.00 -5.51 4.15
N PRO A 36 1.18 -4.51 5.03
CA PRO A 36 1.73 -4.76 6.37
C PRO A 36 0.77 -5.64 7.19
N PRO A 37 1.26 -6.28 8.28
CA PRO A 37 0.37 -6.88 9.26
C PRO A 37 -0.63 -5.82 9.73
N GLN A 38 -1.92 -6.17 9.75
CA GLN A 38 -2.98 -5.19 9.95
C GLN A 38 -4.25 -5.83 10.49
N GLN A 39 -5.05 -5.03 11.19
CA GLN A 39 -6.38 -5.39 11.65
C GLN A 39 -7.40 -4.42 11.05
N GLY A 40 -8.19 -4.96 10.13
CA GLY A 40 -9.31 -4.27 9.52
C GLY A 40 -10.57 -4.34 10.37
N MET A 41 -11.25 -3.21 10.53
CA MET A 41 -12.61 -3.10 11.03
C MET A 41 -13.49 -2.47 9.95
N GLU A 42 -14.78 -2.27 10.24
CA GLU A 42 -15.69 -1.65 9.27
C GLU A 42 -15.35 -0.19 8.99
N ASP A 43 -14.98 0.56 10.03
CA ASP A 43 -14.76 2.00 10.04
C ASP A 43 -13.29 2.38 10.28
N ASN A 44 -12.46 1.44 10.74
CA ASN A 44 -11.07 1.68 11.09
C ASN A 44 -10.11 0.66 10.47
N LEU A 45 -8.87 1.08 10.21
CA LEU A 45 -7.77 0.23 9.76
C LEU A 45 -6.56 0.45 10.66
N MET A 46 -6.21 -0.56 11.45
CA MET A 46 -5.03 -0.51 12.31
C MET A 46 -3.86 -1.22 11.64
N LEU A 47 -2.78 -0.48 11.38
CA LEU A 47 -1.52 -1.04 10.86
C LEU A 47 -0.66 -1.53 12.01
N MET A 48 -0.37 -2.83 12.04
CA MET A 48 0.51 -3.48 13.00
C MET A 48 1.93 -3.56 12.41
N ARG A 49 2.55 -2.40 12.19
CA ARG A 49 3.85 -2.28 11.50
C ARG A 49 4.92 -3.18 12.14
N ASP A 50 5.53 -4.02 11.32
CA ASP A 50 6.67 -4.87 11.69
C ASP A 50 7.96 -4.26 11.10
N ALA A 51 8.82 -3.73 11.98
CA ALA A 51 10.04 -3.06 11.56
C ALA A 51 11.04 -3.99 10.85
N GLU A 52 11.09 -5.28 11.20
CA GLU A 52 12.00 -6.23 10.56
C GLU A 52 11.49 -6.67 9.19
N GLU A 53 10.18 -6.82 9.04
CA GLU A 53 9.56 -7.05 7.73
C GLU A 53 9.70 -5.83 6.83
N GLU A 54 9.40 -4.63 7.32
CA GLU A 54 9.55 -3.40 6.56
C GLU A 54 11.00 -3.16 6.10
N LYS A 55 12.00 -3.50 6.92
CA LYS A 55 13.42 -3.46 6.48
C LYS A 55 13.67 -4.33 5.24
N ARG A 56 13.07 -5.52 5.16
CA ARG A 56 13.19 -6.39 3.99
C ARG A 56 12.48 -5.78 2.78
N VAL A 57 11.28 -5.24 2.99
CA VAL A 57 10.52 -4.56 1.93
C VAL A 57 11.31 -3.37 1.38
N ASP A 58 11.86 -2.53 2.25
CA ASP A 58 12.65 -1.36 1.87
C ASP A 58 13.96 -1.77 1.17
N ALA A 59 14.62 -2.85 1.61
CA ALA A 59 15.80 -3.39 0.94
C ALA A 59 15.49 -3.95 -0.47
N ILE A 60 14.36 -4.62 -0.64
CA ILE A 60 13.88 -5.08 -1.97
C ILE A 60 13.57 -3.87 -2.84
N ALA A 61 12.83 -2.88 -2.33
CA ALA A 61 12.49 -1.67 -3.05
C ALA A 61 13.77 -0.95 -3.51
N LEU A 62 14.77 -0.80 -2.64
CA LEU A 62 16.07 -0.21 -2.97
C LEU A 62 16.77 -0.94 -4.12
N GLY A 63 16.85 -2.28 -4.06
CA GLY A 63 17.45 -3.08 -5.14
C GLY A 63 16.68 -3.00 -6.46
N LEU A 64 15.35 -2.87 -6.37
CA LEU A 64 14.46 -2.60 -7.50
C LEU A 64 14.53 -1.16 -8.01
N GLY A 65 15.29 -0.28 -7.35
CA GLY A 65 15.41 1.13 -7.70
C GLY A 65 14.12 1.92 -7.43
N MET A 66 13.31 1.45 -6.48
CA MET A 66 12.00 1.97 -6.12
C MET A 66 12.02 2.46 -4.67
N ARG A 67 10.99 3.22 -4.29
CA ARG A 67 10.76 3.68 -2.91
C ARG A 67 9.27 3.64 -2.58
N ARG A 68 8.94 3.81 -1.29
CA ARG A 68 7.56 3.99 -0.85
C ARG A 68 7.04 5.33 -1.36
N VAL A 69 5.91 5.32 -2.08
CA VAL A 69 5.36 6.50 -2.77
C VAL A 69 3.90 6.79 -2.44
N GLY A 70 3.25 5.91 -1.68
CA GLY A 70 1.87 6.11 -1.32
C GLY A 70 1.30 5.03 -0.41
N PHE A 71 0.01 5.17 -0.15
CA PHE A 71 -0.78 4.20 0.59
C PHE A 71 -2.12 3.98 -0.12
N ILE A 72 -2.58 2.74 -0.15
CA ILE A 72 -3.88 2.37 -0.71
C ILE A 72 -4.72 1.68 0.36
N PHE A 73 -6.01 1.97 0.42
CA PHE A 73 -6.96 1.22 1.25
C PHE A 73 -8.34 1.14 0.60
N ASN A 74 -9.19 0.22 1.07
CA ASN A 74 -10.58 0.16 0.63
C ASN A 74 -11.54 0.87 1.59
N GLN A 75 -12.60 1.43 1.02
CA GLN A 75 -13.82 1.73 1.78
C GLN A 75 -14.65 0.47 1.94
N THR A 76 -15.46 0.44 2.99
CA THR A 76 -16.41 -0.64 3.21
C THR A 76 -17.74 -0.32 2.53
N VAL A 77 -18.52 -1.35 2.20
CA VAL A 77 -19.82 -1.18 1.51
C VAL A 77 -20.83 -0.34 2.31
N THR A 78 -20.65 -0.23 3.62
CA THR A 78 -21.50 0.59 4.50
C THR A 78 -21.08 2.05 4.51
N GLN A 79 -19.80 2.34 4.28
CA GLN A 79 -19.27 3.70 4.16
C GLN A 79 -19.65 4.36 2.84
N ASP A 80 -19.71 3.58 1.75
CA ASP A 80 -20.06 4.09 0.40
C ASP A 80 -21.41 4.82 0.36
N LYS A 81 -22.28 4.57 1.34
CA LYS A 81 -23.60 5.20 1.49
C LYS A 81 -23.58 6.53 2.25
N LYS A 82 -22.40 7.06 2.62
CA LYS A 82 -22.25 8.25 3.47
C LYS A 82 -21.80 9.47 2.66
N GLU A 83 -22.15 10.67 3.13
CA GLU A 83 -21.89 11.95 2.43
C GLU A 83 -20.52 12.58 2.77
N TYR A 84 -19.44 11.82 2.61
CA TYR A 84 -18.05 12.33 2.70
C TYR A 84 -17.10 11.49 1.84
N THR A 85 -16.04 12.09 1.30
CA THR A 85 -15.05 11.36 0.50
C THR A 85 -14.15 10.49 1.39
N LEU A 86 -13.55 11.07 2.43
CA LEU A 86 -12.77 10.36 3.45
C LEU A 86 -13.29 10.70 4.85
N SER A 87 -13.31 9.72 5.75
CA SER A 87 -13.61 9.96 7.17
C SER A 87 -12.44 10.67 7.88
N ASN A 88 -12.69 11.24 9.05
CA ASN A 88 -11.66 11.87 9.87
C ASN A 88 -10.55 10.87 10.28
N VAL A 89 -10.88 9.60 10.52
CA VAL A 89 -9.91 8.51 10.76
C VAL A 89 -9.04 8.27 9.53
N GLU A 90 -9.64 8.25 8.33
CA GLU A 90 -8.93 8.05 7.07
C GLU A 90 -8.04 9.25 6.72
N VAL A 91 -8.55 10.47 6.89
CA VAL A 91 -7.77 11.72 6.73
C VAL A 91 -6.58 11.71 7.68
N LEU A 92 -6.78 11.37 8.95
CA LEU A 92 -5.71 11.34 9.94
C LEU A 92 -4.63 10.31 9.57
N LEU A 93 -5.03 9.08 9.21
CA LEU A 93 -4.09 8.05 8.76
C LEU A 93 -3.34 8.47 7.49
N ALA A 94 -4.05 8.97 6.48
CA ALA A 94 -3.44 9.42 5.23
C ALA A 94 -2.45 10.57 5.45
N THR A 95 -2.81 11.52 6.31
CA THR A 95 -1.96 12.67 6.65
C THR A 95 -0.73 12.25 7.44
N GLN A 96 -0.89 11.33 8.40
CA GLN A 96 0.23 10.77 9.15
C GLN A 96 1.23 10.09 8.20
N LEU A 97 0.76 9.22 7.30
CA LEU A 97 1.62 8.49 6.38
C LEU A 97 2.32 9.42 5.37
N HIS A 98 1.61 10.42 4.85
CA HIS A 98 2.22 11.46 3.99
C HIS A 98 3.26 12.26 4.77
N ALA A 99 2.96 12.70 5.99
CA ALA A 99 3.90 13.45 6.82
C ALA A 99 5.18 12.65 7.13
N GLU A 100 5.04 11.35 7.46
CA GLU A 100 6.13 10.40 7.72
C GLU A 100 7.00 10.14 6.49
N SER A 101 6.41 10.16 5.28
CA SER A 101 7.13 9.89 4.03
C SER A 101 8.23 10.90 3.70
N GLU A 102 8.11 12.12 4.22
CA GLU A 102 8.91 13.30 3.83
C GLU A 102 8.89 13.63 2.32
N LEU A 103 8.03 12.97 1.54
CA LEU A 103 7.88 13.22 0.12
C LEU A 103 6.95 14.42 -0.13
N LYS A 104 7.32 15.22 -1.12
CA LYS A 104 6.44 16.27 -1.64
C LYS A 104 5.27 15.65 -2.40
N GLU A 105 5.57 14.70 -3.29
CA GLU A 105 4.57 13.93 -4.03
C GLU A 105 4.29 12.60 -3.33
N TRP A 106 3.06 12.42 -2.86
CA TRP A 106 2.58 11.21 -2.16
C TRP A 106 1.13 10.93 -2.55
N VAL A 107 0.81 9.67 -2.82
CA VAL A 107 -0.56 9.29 -3.23
C VAL A 107 -1.25 8.46 -2.16
N THR A 108 -2.46 8.88 -1.82
CA THR A 108 -3.45 8.10 -1.07
C THR A 108 -4.51 7.60 -2.05
N ALA A 109 -4.51 6.31 -2.34
CA ALA A 109 -5.48 5.68 -3.22
C ALA A 109 -6.60 4.99 -2.41
N VAL A 110 -7.83 5.09 -2.91
CA VAL A 110 -9.03 4.56 -2.28
C VAL A 110 -9.72 3.61 -3.25
N VAL A 111 -10.02 2.41 -2.79
CA VAL A 111 -10.76 1.40 -3.54
C VAL A 111 -12.20 1.35 -3.03
N LYS A 112 -13.17 1.58 -3.91
CA LYS A 112 -14.60 1.54 -3.61
C LYS A 112 -15.29 0.44 -4.39
N LEU A 113 -16.41 -0.04 -3.87
CA LEU A 113 -17.28 -0.97 -4.58
C LEU A 113 -18.56 -0.21 -4.93
N GLU A 114 -18.74 0.13 -6.19
CA GLU A 114 -19.94 0.79 -6.69
C GLU A 114 -20.95 -0.27 -7.14
N ILE A 115 -22.18 -0.18 -6.65
CA ILE A 115 -23.25 -1.06 -7.09
C ILE A 115 -23.98 -0.38 -8.24
N ASN A 116 -23.91 -0.98 -9.42
CA ASN A 116 -24.56 -0.50 -10.63
C ASN A 116 -26.08 -0.68 -10.53
N GLU A 117 -26.82 0.07 -11.36
CA GLU A 117 -28.28 0.01 -11.42
C GLU A 117 -28.83 -1.40 -11.72
N ASP A 118 -28.06 -2.23 -12.43
CA ASP A 118 -28.40 -3.62 -12.75
C ASP A 118 -28.09 -4.62 -11.62
N GLY A 119 -27.63 -4.15 -10.46
CA GLY A 119 -27.23 -4.99 -9.32
C GLY A 119 -25.86 -5.65 -9.47
N GLY A 120 -25.08 -5.31 -10.51
CA GLY A 120 -23.67 -5.63 -10.63
C GLY A 120 -22.82 -4.77 -9.69
N ALA A 121 -21.64 -5.25 -9.31
CA ALA A 121 -20.71 -4.51 -8.45
C ALA A 121 -19.40 -4.27 -9.20
N ASP A 122 -19.08 -3.01 -9.44
CA ASP A 122 -17.84 -2.57 -10.07
C ASP A 122 -16.89 -1.98 -9.04
N VAL A 123 -15.59 -2.17 -9.25
CA VAL A 123 -14.57 -1.61 -8.35
C VAL A 123 -14.07 -0.30 -8.92
N HIS A 124 -14.27 0.78 -8.16
CA HIS A 124 -13.84 2.13 -8.52
C HIS A 124 -12.58 2.53 -7.74
N PHE A 125 -11.75 3.37 -8.35
CA PHE A 125 -10.53 3.90 -7.74
C PHE A 125 -10.54 5.42 -7.73
N GLU A 126 -10.27 5.99 -6.57
CA GLU A 126 -9.98 7.41 -6.43
C GLU A 126 -8.57 7.58 -5.88
N ALA A 127 -7.91 8.67 -6.25
CA ALA A 127 -6.58 9.00 -5.75
C ALA A 127 -6.54 10.45 -5.30
N PHE A 128 -5.91 10.66 -4.15
CA PHE A 128 -5.76 11.95 -3.51
C PHE A 128 -4.32 12.15 -3.05
N GLN A 129 -3.92 13.40 -2.94
CA GLN A 129 -2.80 13.81 -2.10
C GLN A 129 -3.36 14.66 -0.95
N MET A 130 -2.83 14.49 0.26
CA MET A 130 -3.19 15.40 1.34
C MET A 130 -2.61 16.79 1.04
N SER A 131 -3.41 17.83 1.21
CA SER A 131 -2.97 19.19 0.91
C SER A 131 -1.80 19.61 1.79
N ASP A 132 -0.93 20.49 1.29
CA ASP A 132 0.25 20.97 2.03
C ASP A 132 -0.13 21.57 3.38
N ILE A 133 -1.30 22.23 3.45
CA ILE A 133 -1.83 22.78 4.70
C ILE A 133 -2.23 21.67 5.68
N CYS A 134 -2.83 20.58 5.20
CA CYS A 134 -3.19 19.43 6.03
C CYS A 134 -1.93 18.82 6.68
N VAL A 135 -0.93 18.52 5.85
CA VAL A 135 0.35 17.94 6.31
C VAL A 135 1.06 18.89 7.29
N ARG A 136 1.04 20.21 7.02
CA ARG A 136 1.61 21.20 7.93
C ARG A 136 0.90 21.23 9.28
N LEU A 137 -0.44 21.30 9.29
CA LEU A 137 -1.23 21.32 10.52
C LEU A 137 -0.99 20.06 11.36
N PHE A 138 -0.87 18.90 10.71
CA PHE A 138 -0.52 17.65 11.39
C PHE A 138 0.88 17.70 12.03
N ARG A 139 1.90 18.11 11.27
CA ARG A 139 3.29 18.22 11.77
C ARG A 139 3.44 19.20 12.93
N GLU A 140 2.65 20.26 12.92
CA GLU A 140 2.61 21.24 14.02
C GLU A 140 1.77 20.76 15.22
N GLY A 141 1.17 19.57 15.14
CA GLY A 141 0.37 18.98 16.22
C GLY A 141 -0.99 19.66 16.42
N TRP A 142 -1.59 20.25 15.38
CA TRP A 142 -2.88 20.93 15.46
C TRP A 142 -4.08 19.99 15.37
N PHE A 143 -3.92 18.79 14.82
CA PHE A 143 -4.99 17.80 14.78
C PHE A 143 -5.31 17.28 16.19
N GLU A 144 -6.61 17.12 16.46
CA GLU A 144 -7.07 16.20 17.49
C GLU A 144 -6.96 14.78 16.96
N THR A 145 -6.28 13.92 17.71
CA THR A 145 -5.94 12.55 17.26
C THR A 145 -6.79 11.49 17.95
N GLU A 146 -7.46 11.86 19.04
CA GLU A 146 -8.45 11.02 19.71
C GLU A 146 -9.82 11.28 19.08
N ILE A 147 -10.26 10.37 18.22
CA ILE A 147 -11.55 10.44 17.54
C ILE A 147 -12.55 9.56 18.29
N GLY A 148 -13.61 10.19 18.82
CA GLY A 148 -14.67 9.50 19.55
C GLY A 148 -15.71 8.85 18.63
N SER A 149 -16.48 7.89 19.16
CA SER A 149 -17.56 7.22 18.40
C SER A 149 -18.73 8.13 18.02
N GLU A 150 -18.91 9.23 18.76
CA GLU A 150 -19.96 10.23 18.53
C GLU A 150 -19.50 11.39 17.63
N ASP A 151 -18.23 11.38 17.21
CA ASP A 151 -17.68 12.45 16.39
C ASP A 151 -18.19 12.32 14.95
N ASP A 152 -18.49 13.46 14.32
CA ASP A 152 -18.91 13.47 12.92
C ASP A 152 -17.72 13.00 12.04
N PRO A 153 -17.84 11.84 11.34
CA PRO A 153 -16.77 11.34 10.50
C PRO A 153 -16.40 12.28 9.36
N LYS A 154 -17.29 13.21 8.97
CA LYS A 154 -17.03 14.20 7.91
C LYS A 154 -16.08 15.33 8.36
N LEU A 155 -15.88 15.50 9.66
CA LEU A 155 -15.17 16.63 10.23
C LEU A 155 -13.91 16.19 10.97
N SER A 156 -12.78 16.81 10.63
CA SER A 156 -11.54 16.70 11.40
C SER A 156 -11.49 17.81 12.44
N LYS A 157 -11.24 17.43 13.69
CA LYS A 157 -11.14 18.37 14.82
C LYS A 157 -9.72 18.90 15.00
N MET A 158 -9.62 20.18 15.32
CA MET A 158 -8.38 20.91 15.54
C MET A 158 -8.27 21.36 17.00
N LYS A 159 -7.07 21.24 17.58
CA LYS A 159 -6.73 21.73 18.93
C LYS A 159 -6.74 23.25 19.03
N LYS A 160 -6.58 23.95 17.91
CA LYS A 160 -6.59 25.41 17.79
C LYS A 160 -7.58 25.84 16.70
N GLU A 161 -8.02 27.09 16.78
CA GLU A 161 -8.84 27.69 15.72
C GLU A 161 -8.03 27.82 14.43
N VAL A 162 -8.65 27.40 13.32
CA VAL A 162 -8.13 27.55 11.96
C VAL A 162 -9.12 28.36 11.14
N VAL A 163 -8.62 29.12 10.17
CA VAL A 163 -9.46 29.92 9.28
C VAL A 163 -9.83 29.09 8.06
N VAL A 164 -11.12 28.82 7.88
CA VAL A 164 -11.66 28.25 6.65
C VAL A 164 -12.52 29.31 5.96
N GLY A 165 -12.05 29.76 4.79
CA GLY A 165 -12.62 30.92 4.11
C GLY A 165 -12.38 32.22 4.91
N VAL A 166 -13.38 32.62 5.70
CA VAL A 166 -13.35 33.83 6.55
C VAL A 166 -13.81 33.58 7.99
N LYS A 167 -13.96 32.31 8.38
CA LYS A 167 -14.44 31.92 9.70
C LYS A 167 -13.38 31.15 10.46
N ASP A 168 -13.21 31.50 11.73
CA ASP A 168 -12.46 30.70 12.70
C ASP A 168 -13.32 29.48 13.10
N VAL A 169 -12.77 28.29 12.89
CA VAL A 169 -13.42 27.02 13.19
C VAL A 169 -12.45 26.08 13.89
N LYS A 170 -12.99 25.12 14.64
CA LYS A 170 -12.22 23.98 15.20
C LYS A 170 -12.56 22.66 14.55
N GLU A 171 -13.57 22.63 13.69
CA GLU A 171 -13.98 21.47 12.92
C GLU A 171 -13.92 21.86 11.45
N VAL A 172 -13.15 21.09 10.68
CA VAL A 172 -12.89 21.34 9.26
C VAL A 172 -13.47 20.18 8.47
N ASP A 173 -14.24 20.50 7.43
CA ASP A 173 -14.71 19.50 6.48
C ASP A 173 -13.52 18.82 5.80
N ASN A 174 -13.50 17.50 5.84
CA ASN A 174 -12.38 16.69 5.36
C ASN A 174 -12.03 16.96 3.89
N ASP A 175 -13.00 17.35 3.07
CA ASP A 175 -12.77 17.61 1.64
C ASP A 175 -11.80 18.80 1.41
N PHE A 176 -11.66 19.74 2.36
CA PHE A 176 -10.67 20.80 2.27
C PHE A 176 -9.22 20.29 2.33
N PHE A 177 -9.01 19.08 2.81
CA PHE A 177 -7.69 18.46 2.90
C PHE A 177 -7.33 17.61 1.69
N LEU A 178 -8.26 17.35 0.78
CA LEU A 178 -8.08 16.42 -0.33
C LEU A 178 -7.73 17.15 -1.62
N VAL A 179 -6.62 16.77 -2.24
CA VAL A 179 -6.24 17.21 -3.58
C VAL A 179 -6.39 16.03 -4.53
N LEU A 180 -7.30 16.13 -5.50
CA LEU A 180 -7.54 15.07 -6.49
C LEU A 180 -6.30 14.80 -7.36
N VAL A 181 -5.96 13.53 -7.51
CA VAL A 181 -4.86 13.04 -8.36
C VAL A 181 -5.44 12.24 -9.51
N LYS A 182 -4.97 12.51 -10.73
CA LYS A 182 -5.37 11.75 -11.92
C LYS A 182 -4.68 10.39 -11.93
N ILE A 183 -5.46 9.33 -12.13
CA ILE A 183 -4.96 7.96 -12.30
C ILE A 183 -4.72 7.72 -13.79
N LEU A 184 -3.55 7.18 -14.11
CA LEU A 184 -3.18 6.74 -15.45
C LEU A 184 -2.79 5.27 -15.39
N ASP A 185 -3.22 4.51 -16.41
CA ASP A 185 -2.82 3.12 -16.54
C ASP A 185 -1.35 3.00 -16.94
N HIS A 186 -0.67 2.02 -16.35
CA HIS A 186 0.65 1.59 -16.78
C HIS A 186 0.82 0.09 -16.52
N GLN A 187 1.86 -0.51 -17.09
CA GLN A 187 2.19 -1.91 -16.88
C GLN A 187 3.57 -2.02 -16.24
N GLY A 188 3.61 -2.51 -15.01
CA GLY A 188 4.85 -2.76 -14.28
C GLY A 188 5.64 -3.97 -14.82
N SER A 189 6.91 -4.07 -14.42
CA SER A 189 7.82 -5.14 -14.86
C SER A 189 7.74 -6.43 -14.02
N LEU A 190 7.10 -6.37 -12.86
CA LEU A 190 6.97 -7.49 -11.92
C LEU A 190 5.69 -8.27 -12.19
N SER A 191 5.72 -9.57 -11.94
CA SER A 191 4.52 -10.39 -11.86
C SER A 191 3.86 -10.25 -10.49
N CYS A 192 2.57 -10.57 -10.43
CA CYS A 192 1.77 -10.61 -9.21
C CYS A 192 1.06 -11.98 -9.09
N THR A 193 1.81 -13.07 -9.25
CA THR A 193 1.26 -14.44 -9.26
C THR A 193 1.56 -15.22 -7.99
N PHE A 194 2.50 -14.74 -7.18
CA PHE A 194 2.83 -15.33 -5.90
C PHE A 194 1.83 -14.93 -4.80
N PRO A 195 1.57 -15.79 -3.78
CA PRO A 195 0.71 -15.41 -2.66
C PRO A 195 1.23 -14.20 -1.88
N ILE A 196 0.32 -13.27 -1.59
CA ILE A 196 0.58 -12.03 -0.86
C ILE A 196 0.59 -12.32 0.64
N GLU A 197 1.63 -11.82 1.32
CA GLU A 197 1.82 -11.89 2.77
C GLU A 197 0.68 -11.27 3.58
N ASN A 198 0.64 -11.58 4.88
CA ASN A 198 -0.27 -10.98 5.86
C ASN A 198 -1.78 -11.15 5.57
N ARG A 199 -2.14 -12.00 4.61
CA ARG A 199 -3.52 -12.42 4.32
C ARG A 199 -3.84 -13.74 5.04
N ASN A 200 -5.11 -14.15 5.01
CA ASN A 200 -5.60 -15.33 5.74
C ASN A 200 -4.82 -16.63 5.48
N ASN A 201 -4.19 -16.76 4.31
CA ASN A 201 -3.37 -17.92 3.96
C ASN A 201 -1.90 -17.56 4.11
N GLN A 202 -1.19 -18.27 4.98
CA GLN A 202 0.27 -18.13 5.08
C GLN A 202 0.95 -18.62 3.81
N THR A 203 1.93 -17.86 3.35
CA THR A 203 2.83 -18.27 2.27
C THR A 203 3.71 -19.43 2.73
N THR A 204 3.83 -20.47 1.90
CA THR A 204 4.53 -21.72 2.26
C THR A 204 5.61 -22.08 1.25
N MET A 205 6.56 -22.94 1.63
CA MET A 205 7.54 -23.52 0.70
C MET A 205 6.88 -24.26 -0.47
N ARG A 206 5.70 -24.86 -0.25
CA ARG A 206 4.90 -25.47 -1.32
C ARG A 206 4.42 -24.43 -2.35
N ALA A 207 4.09 -23.22 -1.92
CA ALA A 207 3.75 -22.13 -2.83
C ALA A 207 4.97 -21.71 -3.67
N LEU A 208 6.15 -21.59 -3.04
CA LEU A 208 7.42 -21.36 -3.74
C LEU A 208 7.68 -22.42 -4.81
N LYS A 209 7.57 -23.71 -4.45
CA LYS A 209 7.70 -24.81 -5.39
C LYS A 209 6.74 -24.71 -6.57
N THR A 210 5.45 -24.51 -6.27
CA THR A 210 4.39 -24.47 -7.27
C THR A 210 4.61 -23.31 -8.25
N HIS A 211 5.03 -22.14 -7.76
CA HIS A 211 5.37 -20.99 -8.59
C HIS A 211 6.59 -21.28 -9.47
N MET A 212 7.66 -21.81 -8.87
CA MET A 212 8.90 -22.15 -9.59
C MET A 212 8.69 -23.22 -10.67
N ASP A 213 7.85 -24.22 -10.40
CA ASP A 213 7.49 -25.26 -11.37
C ASP A 213 6.66 -24.71 -12.52
N ARG A 214 5.69 -23.83 -12.23
CA ARG A 214 4.87 -23.18 -13.27
C ARG A 214 5.70 -22.32 -14.20
N ALA A 215 6.71 -21.63 -13.66
CA ALA A 215 7.56 -20.71 -14.40
C ALA A 215 8.84 -21.38 -14.96
N ARG A 216 8.97 -22.71 -14.88
CA ARG A 216 10.21 -23.45 -15.22
C ARG A 216 10.72 -23.20 -16.65
N SER A 217 9.85 -22.85 -17.58
CA SER A 217 10.21 -22.53 -18.97
C SER A 217 10.89 -21.17 -19.15
N PHE A 218 10.84 -20.30 -18.15
CA PHE A 218 11.45 -18.97 -18.19
C PHE A 218 12.86 -18.96 -17.58
N PRO A 219 13.72 -17.99 -17.98
CA PRO A 219 14.99 -17.75 -17.30
C PRO A 219 14.78 -17.53 -15.80
N PHE A 220 15.75 -17.94 -14.98
CA PHE A 220 15.63 -17.90 -13.52
C PHE A 220 15.22 -16.52 -12.99
N VAL A 221 15.86 -15.45 -13.47
CA VAL A 221 15.52 -14.08 -13.08
C VAL A 221 14.05 -13.72 -13.32
N LYS A 222 13.46 -14.19 -14.43
CA LYS A 222 12.02 -13.98 -14.73
C LYS A 222 11.11 -14.78 -13.80
N ARG A 223 11.54 -15.96 -13.35
CA ARG A 223 10.80 -16.78 -12.38
C ARG A 223 10.65 -16.08 -11.03
N ILE A 224 11.67 -15.32 -10.63
CA ILE A 224 11.71 -14.61 -9.34
C ILE A 224 11.31 -13.14 -9.43
N SER A 225 10.93 -12.63 -10.61
CA SER A 225 10.45 -11.25 -10.83
C SER A 225 9.06 -11.00 -10.24
N ASP A 226 8.85 -11.32 -8.96
CA ASP A 226 7.61 -11.13 -8.22
C ASP A 226 7.98 -10.58 -6.83
N PHE A 227 7.43 -9.43 -6.46
CA PHE A 227 7.78 -8.78 -5.20
C PHE A 227 7.47 -9.68 -3.98
N HIS A 228 6.32 -10.34 -3.97
CA HIS A 228 5.90 -11.15 -2.84
C HIS A 228 6.75 -12.43 -2.72
N LEU A 229 7.23 -12.97 -3.85
CA LEU A 229 8.22 -14.05 -3.84
C LEU A 229 9.55 -13.56 -3.27
N LEU A 230 10.05 -12.41 -3.71
CA LEU A 230 11.29 -11.83 -3.19
C LEU A 230 11.20 -11.60 -1.68
N LEU A 231 10.07 -11.09 -1.18
CA LEU A 231 9.83 -10.88 0.24
C LEU A 231 9.81 -12.21 1.03
N PHE A 232 9.22 -13.25 0.46
CA PHE A 232 9.23 -14.58 1.07
C PHE A 232 10.65 -15.16 1.16
N VAL A 233 11.43 -15.07 0.10
CA VAL A 233 12.82 -15.57 0.07
C VAL A 233 13.73 -14.73 0.97
N ALA A 234 13.49 -13.41 1.08
CA ALA A 234 14.25 -12.49 1.91
C ALA A 234 14.26 -12.87 3.40
N GLN A 235 13.31 -13.70 3.87
CA GLN A 235 13.32 -14.24 5.24
C GLN A 235 14.53 -15.14 5.53
N PHE A 236 15.22 -15.62 4.49
CA PHE A 236 16.34 -16.56 4.58
C PHE A 236 17.67 -15.97 4.06
N LEU A 237 17.69 -14.66 3.78
CA LEU A 237 18.80 -13.95 3.17
C LEU A 237 19.31 -12.85 4.09
N ASP A 238 20.57 -12.44 3.92
CA ASP A 238 21.07 -11.24 4.57
C ASP A 238 20.39 -9.99 3.97
N VAL A 239 19.73 -9.22 4.83
CA VAL A 239 18.94 -8.05 4.42
C VAL A 239 19.83 -6.91 3.90
N ALA A 240 21.08 -6.82 4.38
CA ALA A 240 21.98 -5.74 4.01
C ALA A 240 22.71 -6.00 2.69
N SER A 241 23.00 -7.26 2.34
CA SER A 241 23.74 -7.61 1.13
C SER A 241 22.95 -8.42 0.10
N ASP A 242 22.32 -9.52 0.50
CA ASP A 242 21.76 -10.49 -0.44
C ASP A 242 20.44 -10.02 -1.05
N VAL A 243 19.55 -9.50 -0.21
CA VAL A 243 18.23 -9.02 -0.61
C VAL A 243 18.31 -7.91 -1.68
N PRO A 244 19.06 -6.81 -1.48
CA PRO A 244 19.16 -5.77 -2.51
C PRO A 244 19.87 -6.26 -3.77
N ALA A 245 20.88 -7.15 -3.66
CA ALA A 245 21.57 -7.69 -4.84
C ALA A 245 20.66 -8.59 -5.70
N LEU A 246 19.82 -9.42 -5.07
CA LEU A 246 18.85 -10.24 -5.77
C LEU A 246 17.78 -9.38 -6.46
N ALA A 247 17.27 -8.37 -5.76
CA ALA A 247 16.34 -7.40 -6.31
C ALA A 247 16.93 -6.60 -7.48
N GLU A 248 18.22 -6.23 -7.42
CA GLU A 248 18.91 -5.59 -8.54
C GLU A 248 19.00 -6.50 -9.76
N CYS A 249 19.24 -7.80 -9.57
CA CYS A 249 19.21 -8.75 -10.69
C CYS A 249 17.84 -8.76 -11.38
N VAL A 250 16.76 -8.71 -10.59
CA VAL A 250 15.38 -8.58 -11.11
C VAL A 250 15.20 -7.25 -11.84
N ARG A 251 15.67 -6.13 -11.29
CA ARG A 251 15.58 -4.82 -11.96
C ARG A 251 16.30 -4.80 -13.32
N LEU A 252 17.53 -5.30 -13.36
CA LEU A 252 18.38 -5.30 -14.55
C LEU A 252 18.09 -6.47 -15.50
N GLN A 253 17.24 -7.41 -15.09
CA GLN A 253 17.00 -8.66 -15.81
C GLN A 253 18.30 -9.41 -16.13
N SER A 254 19.25 -9.38 -15.18
CA SER A 254 20.57 -9.98 -15.31
C SER A 254 20.62 -11.41 -14.78
N ARG A 255 21.75 -12.08 -15.00
CA ARG A 255 22.00 -13.42 -14.43
C ARG A 255 22.02 -13.34 -12.90
N VAL A 256 21.28 -14.24 -12.25
CA VAL A 256 21.30 -14.39 -10.79
C VAL A 256 22.55 -15.21 -10.40
N PRO A 257 23.27 -14.85 -9.32
CA PRO A 257 24.42 -15.63 -8.87
C PRO A 257 24.01 -17.07 -8.54
N GLU A 258 24.85 -18.04 -8.92
CA GLU A 258 24.56 -19.48 -8.78
C GLU A 258 24.24 -19.89 -7.33
N GLY A 259 24.88 -19.24 -6.35
CA GLY A 259 24.58 -19.46 -4.93
C GLY A 259 23.13 -19.13 -4.55
N HIS A 260 22.59 -18.01 -5.04
CA HIS A 260 21.19 -17.63 -4.80
C HIS A 260 20.22 -18.53 -5.57
N GLU A 261 20.56 -18.93 -6.80
CA GLU A 261 19.74 -19.87 -7.57
C GLU A 261 19.60 -21.22 -6.83
N LEU A 262 20.72 -21.79 -6.39
CA LEU A 262 20.75 -23.06 -5.65
C LEU A 262 20.02 -22.97 -4.31
N LEU A 263 20.15 -21.85 -3.58
CA LEU A 263 19.44 -21.64 -2.32
C LEU A 263 17.93 -21.67 -2.55
N ILE A 264 17.43 -20.89 -3.51
CA ILE A 264 16.00 -20.77 -3.79
C ILE A 264 15.43 -22.08 -4.32
N ASP A 265 16.14 -22.77 -5.22
CA ASP A 265 15.71 -24.09 -5.71
C ASP A 265 15.75 -25.13 -4.57
N SER A 266 16.71 -25.06 -3.64
CA SER A 266 16.73 -25.91 -2.44
C SER A 266 15.51 -25.65 -1.56
N MET A 267 15.18 -24.38 -1.29
CA MET A 267 13.99 -24.00 -0.52
C MET A 267 12.71 -24.54 -1.17
N ALA A 268 12.57 -24.37 -2.49
CA ALA A 268 11.45 -24.89 -3.26
C ALA A 268 11.32 -26.43 -3.19
N ASN A 269 12.43 -27.15 -3.04
CA ASN A 269 12.46 -28.62 -3.01
C ASN A 269 12.55 -29.22 -1.59
N THR A 270 12.47 -28.40 -0.54
CA THR A 270 12.48 -28.86 0.86
C THR A 270 11.14 -29.50 1.30
N SER A 271 10.16 -29.61 0.39
CA SER A 271 8.81 -30.15 0.63
C SER A 271 8.59 -31.55 0.06
#